data_AF-A0A350NQJ6-F1
#
_entry.id   AF-A0A350NQJ6-F1
#
_cell.length_a   1.000
_cell.length_b   1.000
_cell.length_c   1.000
_cell.angle_alpha   90.00
_cell.angle_beta   90.00
_cell.angle_gamma   90.00
#
_symmetry.space_group_name_H-M   'P 1'
#
loop_
_entity.id
_entity.type
_entity.pdbx_description
1 polymer ?
#
loop_
_entity_poly.entity_id
_entity_poly.type
_entity_poly.pdbx_seq_one_letter_code
_entity_poly.pdbx_strand_id
1 'polypeptide(L)'
;MGCPAPKIGGKGGGAALLRNPELAVRIAAAVVRAAAKIPVTVKMRTGWDDDSIVAVELARRMQDAGAAAVALHGRTRTQFYSGQADWELIRRTAANLTIPLIGNGDVDSAARALEMFDRTRCAGVMIGQGALGNPWIFRQVAAALAGDNAAAAVPPPLAERFAVITEHLEAQVQQCGEVRGIKEMRKHLAWYFKGLPGAAQHRDLVNRQTTLAGMQQLLCSYFHDLENEPRMHMQI
;
A
#
# COMPACT_ATOMS: atom_id res chain seq x y z
N MET A 1 -0.94 -15.42 0.31
CA MET A 1 -2.17 -15.98 0.90
C MET A 1 -3.11 -14.88 1.43
N GLY A 2 -3.42 -13.83 0.63
CA GLY A 2 -4.17 -12.67 1.17
C GLY A 2 -5.05 -11.89 0.18
N CYS A 3 -5.01 -12.19 -1.13
CA CYS A 3 -5.87 -11.53 -2.10
C CYS A 3 -7.32 -12.05 -1.95
N PRO A 4 -8.32 -11.18 -1.68
CA PRO A 4 -9.71 -11.59 -1.48
C PRO A 4 -10.50 -11.71 -2.79
N ALA A 5 -9.91 -11.30 -3.92
CA ALA A 5 -10.59 -11.18 -5.21
C ALA A 5 -11.16 -12.54 -5.70
N PRO A 6 -12.44 -12.59 -6.11
CA PRO A 6 -13.08 -13.83 -6.56
C PRO A 6 -12.32 -14.55 -7.67
N LYS A 7 -11.77 -13.81 -8.64
CA LYS A 7 -10.98 -14.38 -9.75
C LYS A 7 -9.74 -15.19 -9.31
N ILE A 8 -9.20 -14.88 -8.13
CA ILE A 8 -8.07 -15.57 -7.54
C ILE A 8 -8.57 -16.68 -6.59
N GLY A 9 -9.49 -16.32 -5.69
CA GLY A 9 -10.01 -17.24 -4.68
C GLY A 9 -10.81 -18.42 -5.26
N GLY A 10 -11.54 -18.21 -6.35
CA GLY A 10 -12.30 -19.25 -7.04
C GLY A 10 -11.44 -20.35 -7.66
N LYS A 11 -10.14 -20.07 -7.88
CA LYS A 11 -9.14 -21.05 -8.34
C LYS A 11 -8.33 -21.67 -7.19
N GLY A 12 -8.77 -21.48 -5.94
CA GLY A 12 -8.06 -21.96 -4.74
C GLY A 12 -6.83 -21.13 -4.33
N GLY A 13 -6.55 -20.02 -5.02
CA GLY A 13 -5.41 -19.15 -4.73
C GLY A 13 -5.73 -18.03 -3.72
N GLY A 14 -4.72 -17.20 -3.43
CA GLY A 14 -4.94 -15.99 -2.62
C GLY A 14 -5.37 -16.32 -1.20
N ALA A 15 -6.43 -15.67 -0.72
CA ALA A 15 -6.96 -15.90 0.62
C ALA A 15 -7.78 -17.20 0.75
N ALA A 16 -8.09 -17.91 -0.35
CA ALA A 16 -8.76 -19.21 -0.27
C ALA A 16 -7.90 -20.26 0.46
N LEU A 17 -6.58 -20.14 0.39
CA LEU A 17 -5.63 -20.96 1.12
C LEU A 17 -5.78 -20.86 2.65
N LEU A 18 -6.41 -19.81 3.17
CA LEU A 18 -6.65 -19.68 4.62
C LEU A 18 -7.67 -20.70 5.14
N ARG A 19 -8.50 -21.27 4.27
CA ARG A 19 -9.42 -22.38 4.58
C ARG A 19 -8.74 -23.75 4.55
N ASN A 20 -7.52 -23.83 4.03
CA ASN A 20 -6.70 -25.04 4.03
C ASN A 20 -5.25 -24.70 4.43
N PRO A 21 -5.00 -24.44 5.73
CA PRO A 21 -3.67 -24.16 6.28
C PRO A 21 -2.61 -25.20 5.88
N GLU A 22 -2.96 -26.48 5.80
CA GLU A 22 -2.04 -27.55 5.42
C GLU A 22 -1.52 -27.40 4.00
N LEU A 23 -2.42 -27.14 3.05
CA LEU A 23 -2.05 -26.85 1.68
C LEU A 23 -1.19 -25.59 1.58
N ALA A 24 -1.55 -24.53 2.32
CA ALA A 24 -0.79 -23.29 2.35
C ALA A 24 0.67 -23.52 2.78
N VAL A 25 0.87 -24.31 3.83
CA VAL A 25 2.20 -24.67 4.36
C VAL A 25 2.97 -25.54 3.37
N ARG A 26 2.32 -26.53 2.75
CA ARG A 26 2.96 -27.36 1.72
C ARG A 26 3.46 -26.53 0.53
N ILE A 27 2.67 -25.54 0.10
CA ILE A 27 3.06 -24.62 -0.97
C ILE A 27 4.27 -23.79 -0.52
N ALA A 28 4.22 -23.17 0.66
CA ALA A 28 5.33 -22.37 1.18
C ALA A 28 6.64 -23.18 1.26
N ALA A 29 6.59 -24.39 1.84
CA ALA A 29 7.75 -25.26 1.94
C ALA A 29 8.31 -25.69 0.58
N ALA A 30 7.43 -25.96 -0.41
CA ALA A 30 7.86 -26.28 -1.76
C ALA A 30 8.57 -25.09 -2.45
N VAL A 31 8.03 -23.88 -2.29
CA VAL A 31 8.62 -22.65 -2.85
C VAL A 31 9.96 -22.34 -2.18
N VAL A 32 10.05 -22.46 -0.84
CA VAL A 32 11.30 -22.29 -0.09
C VAL A 32 12.38 -23.25 -0.61
N ARG A 33 12.07 -24.54 -0.73
CA ARG A 33 13.02 -25.52 -1.28
C ARG A 33 13.47 -25.17 -2.70
N ALA A 34 12.55 -24.75 -3.56
CA ALA A 34 12.85 -24.41 -4.95
C ALA A 34 13.67 -23.12 -5.09
N ALA A 35 13.44 -22.13 -4.23
CA ALA A 35 14.14 -20.84 -4.24
C ALA A 35 15.59 -20.92 -3.73
N ALA A 36 15.94 -22.03 -3.06
CA ALA A 36 17.26 -22.33 -2.52
C ALA A 36 17.82 -21.20 -1.64
N LYS A 37 18.69 -20.33 -2.18
CA LYS A 37 19.35 -19.25 -1.44
C LYS A 37 18.56 -17.94 -1.44
N ILE A 38 17.49 -17.83 -2.22
CA ILE A 38 16.67 -16.61 -2.30
C ILE A 38 15.62 -16.64 -1.17
N PRO A 39 15.59 -15.65 -0.27
CA PRO A 39 14.62 -15.60 0.82
C PRO A 39 13.17 -15.57 0.29
N VAL A 40 12.33 -16.48 0.80
CA VAL A 40 10.90 -16.52 0.47
C VAL A 40 10.10 -15.91 1.61
N THR A 41 9.24 -14.94 1.31
CA THR A 41 8.36 -14.30 2.30
C THR A 41 6.90 -14.63 2.03
N VAL A 42 6.06 -14.54 3.07
CA VAL A 42 4.62 -14.84 2.96
C VAL A 42 3.79 -13.62 3.36
N LYS A 43 2.92 -13.15 2.45
CA LYS A 43 1.87 -12.18 2.80
C LYS A 43 0.52 -12.87 2.99
N MET A 44 -0.10 -12.67 4.14
CA MET A 44 -1.38 -13.27 4.53
C MET A 44 -2.37 -12.28 5.15
N ARG A 45 -3.60 -12.76 5.35
CA ARG A 45 -4.68 -12.11 6.12
C ARG A 45 -4.90 -12.89 7.42
N THR A 46 -5.70 -12.35 8.33
CA THR A 46 -5.93 -12.97 9.65
C THR A 46 -6.70 -14.29 9.60
N GLY A 47 -7.58 -14.44 8.62
CA GLY A 47 -8.48 -15.58 8.50
C GLY A 47 -9.36 -15.47 7.25
N TRP A 48 -10.24 -16.46 7.06
CA TRP A 48 -11.25 -16.40 6.01
C TRP A 48 -12.38 -15.42 6.39
N ASP A 49 -12.92 -15.58 7.58
CA ASP A 49 -13.90 -14.71 8.24
C ASP A 49 -13.58 -14.64 9.74
N ASP A 50 -14.43 -13.93 10.50
CA ASP A 50 -14.19 -13.64 11.91
C ASP A 50 -14.34 -14.89 12.80
N ASP A 51 -15.04 -15.92 12.32
CA ASP A 51 -15.16 -17.24 12.97
C ASP A 51 -13.98 -18.19 12.60
N SER A 52 -13.20 -17.84 11.58
CA SER A 52 -12.13 -18.67 11.01
C SER A 52 -10.77 -17.97 11.04
N ILE A 53 -10.37 -17.48 12.22
CA ILE A 53 -9.07 -16.83 12.43
C ILE A 53 -7.96 -17.89 12.57
N VAL A 54 -6.94 -17.79 11.72
CA VAL A 54 -5.80 -18.73 11.68
C VAL A 54 -4.44 -18.03 11.82
N ALA A 55 -4.42 -16.71 11.98
CA ALA A 55 -3.24 -15.85 11.83
C ALA A 55 -2.01 -16.36 12.60
N VAL A 56 -2.15 -16.59 13.90
CA VAL A 56 -1.04 -16.93 14.80
C VAL A 56 -0.47 -18.30 14.46
N GLU A 57 -1.32 -19.33 14.40
CA GLU A 57 -0.89 -20.70 14.10
C GLU A 57 -0.29 -20.80 12.69
N LEU A 58 -0.97 -20.22 11.70
CA LEU A 58 -0.52 -20.30 10.32
C LEU A 58 0.81 -19.56 10.12
N ALA A 59 1.00 -18.39 10.73
CA ALA A 59 2.27 -17.67 10.65
C ALA A 59 3.43 -18.47 11.26
N ARG A 60 3.22 -19.13 12.42
CA ARG A 60 4.23 -20.04 13.00
C ARG A 60 4.57 -21.16 12.04
N ARG A 61 3.56 -21.78 11.42
CA ARG A 61 3.78 -22.85 10.44
C ARG A 61 4.47 -22.36 9.16
N MET A 62 4.29 -21.10 8.78
CA MET A 62 5.05 -20.49 7.67
C MET A 62 6.53 -20.32 8.02
N GLN A 63 6.82 -19.91 9.26
CA GLN A 63 8.19 -19.89 9.78
C GLN A 63 8.81 -21.29 9.77
N ASP A 64 8.09 -22.30 10.30
CA ASP A 64 8.57 -23.68 10.32
C ASP A 64 8.80 -24.25 8.90
N ALA A 65 8.05 -23.76 7.91
CA ALA A 65 8.23 -24.06 6.49
C ALA A 65 9.45 -23.36 5.85
N GLY A 66 10.14 -22.48 6.58
CA GLY A 66 11.34 -21.77 6.15
C GLY A 66 11.06 -20.40 5.49
N ALA A 67 9.90 -19.79 5.74
CA ALA A 67 9.67 -18.41 5.32
C ALA A 67 10.65 -17.47 6.06
N ALA A 68 11.23 -16.51 5.34
CA ALA A 68 12.18 -15.55 5.89
C ALA A 68 11.50 -14.36 6.60
N ALA A 69 10.25 -14.06 6.25
CA ALA A 69 9.42 -13.06 6.92
C ALA A 69 7.94 -13.29 6.60
N VAL A 70 7.05 -12.79 7.47
CA VAL A 70 5.59 -12.82 7.28
C VAL A 70 5.03 -11.41 7.29
N ALA A 71 4.27 -11.03 6.28
CA ALA A 71 3.47 -9.82 6.28
C ALA A 71 2.00 -10.13 6.56
N LEU A 72 1.42 -9.56 7.62
CA LEU A 72 0.06 -9.83 8.05
C LEU A 72 -0.83 -8.60 7.85
N HIS A 73 -1.83 -8.72 6.98
CA HIS A 73 -2.93 -7.76 6.93
C HIS A 73 -3.92 -8.09 8.03
N GLY A 74 -4.16 -7.16 8.96
CA GLY A 74 -5.06 -7.30 10.12
C GLY A 74 -6.55 -7.46 9.79
N ARG A 75 -6.94 -7.86 8.58
CA ARG A 75 -8.32 -8.11 8.19
C ARG A 75 -8.51 -9.55 7.73
N THR A 76 -9.70 -10.09 7.94
CA THR A 76 -10.12 -11.37 7.36
C THR A 76 -10.39 -11.21 5.86
N ARG A 77 -10.57 -12.31 5.14
CA ARG A 77 -10.89 -12.26 3.71
C ARG A 77 -12.24 -11.58 3.47
N THR A 78 -13.28 -11.94 4.24
CA THR A 78 -14.66 -11.44 4.04
C THR A 78 -14.81 -9.96 4.34
N GLN A 79 -13.98 -9.40 5.23
CA GLN A 79 -13.94 -7.96 5.47
C GLN A 79 -13.46 -7.16 4.25
N PHE A 80 -12.72 -7.74 3.30
CA PHE A 80 -12.07 -6.99 2.21
C PHE A 80 -11.28 -5.76 2.73
N TYR A 81 -11.88 -4.57 2.68
CA TYR A 81 -11.35 -3.30 3.16
C TYR A 81 -12.29 -2.58 4.14
N SER A 82 -13.39 -3.21 4.57
CA SER A 82 -14.31 -2.68 5.57
C SER A 82 -13.79 -2.92 6.99
N GLY A 83 -14.45 -2.30 7.98
CA GLY A 83 -14.06 -2.39 9.38
C GLY A 83 -12.66 -1.80 9.64
N GLN A 84 -12.06 -2.17 10.77
CA GLN A 84 -10.70 -1.77 11.14
C GLN A 84 -9.79 -2.99 11.12
N ALA A 85 -8.53 -2.79 10.73
CA ALA A 85 -7.52 -3.84 10.84
C ALA A 85 -7.24 -4.13 12.33
N ASP A 86 -7.33 -5.40 12.71
CA ASP A 86 -7.03 -5.88 14.05
C ASP A 86 -5.52 -5.90 14.30
N TRP A 87 -5.03 -4.80 14.86
CA TRP A 87 -3.62 -4.64 15.23
C TRP A 87 -3.24 -5.45 16.47
N GLU A 88 -4.21 -5.82 17.33
CA GLU A 88 -3.92 -6.68 18.47
C GLU A 88 -3.60 -8.10 18.00
N LEU A 89 -4.30 -8.61 16.99
CA LEU A 89 -3.95 -9.88 16.37
C LEU A 89 -2.60 -9.83 15.66
N ILE A 90 -2.22 -8.69 15.05
CA ILE A 90 -0.87 -8.47 14.52
C ILE A 90 0.16 -8.58 15.65
N ARG A 91 -0.05 -7.90 16.78
CA ARG A 91 0.83 -7.95 17.95
C ARG A 91 1.00 -9.38 18.47
N ARG A 92 -0.11 -10.09 18.67
CA ARG A 92 -0.11 -11.49 19.12
C ARG A 92 0.64 -12.40 18.15
N THR A 93 0.46 -12.18 16.84
CA THR A 93 1.17 -12.97 15.82
C THR A 93 2.67 -12.67 15.85
N ALA A 94 3.07 -11.40 15.90
CA ALA A 94 4.48 -10.99 15.98
C ALA A 94 5.19 -11.63 17.19
N ALA A 95 4.55 -11.62 18.36
CA ALA A 95 5.09 -12.19 19.60
C ALA A 95 5.32 -13.72 19.55
N ASN A 96 4.76 -14.43 18.57
CA ASN A 96 4.90 -15.88 18.40
C ASN A 96 5.89 -16.26 17.28
N LEU A 97 6.60 -15.29 16.70
CA LEU A 97 7.57 -15.52 15.62
C LEU A 97 8.98 -15.10 16.06
N THR A 98 9.96 -15.83 15.54
CA THR A 98 11.39 -15.46 15.62
C THR A 98 11.86 -14.77 14.33
N ILE A 99 11.15 -14.97 13.21
CA ILE A 99 11.37 -14.24 11.96
C ILE A 99 10.63 -12.88 11.98
N PRO A 100 11.07 -11.89 11.18
CA PRO A 100 10.39 -10.60 11.09
C PRO A 100 8.92 -10.72 10.69
N LEU A 101 8.03 -10.09 11.48
CA LEU A 101 6.66 -9.82 11.08
C LEU A 101 6.50 -8.38 10.58
N ILE A 102 5.83 -8.22 9.44
CA ILE A 102 5.51 -6.93 8.84
C ILE A 102 4.01 -6.65 9.03
N GLY A 103 3.67 -5.64 9.82
CA GLY A 103 2.28 -5.22 10.05
C GLY A 103 1.69 -4.53 8.82
N ASN A 104 0.40 -4.76 8.54
CA ASN A 104 -0.29 -4.15 7.40
C ASN A 104 -1.77 -3.88 7.71
N GLY A 105 -2.26 -2.72 7.28
CA GLY A 105 -3.67 -2.31 7.36
C GLY A 105 -3.85 -1.01 8.14
N ASP A 106 -4.60 -0.08 7.55
CA ASP A 106 -5.01 1.20 8.18
C ASP A 106 -3.87 2.11 8.62
N VAL A 107 -2.82 2.13 7.80
CA VAL A 107 -1.69 3.07 7.91
C VAL A 107 -1.75 4.01 6.72
N ASP A 108 -2.07 5.27 7.00
CA ASP A 108 -2.26 6.36 6.02
C ASP A 108 -1.44 7.62 6.33
N SER A 109 -0.64 7.57 7.39
CA SER A 109 0.21 8.67 7.85
C SER A 109 1.43 8.14 8.60
N ALA A 110 2.44 8.99 8.78
CA ALA A 110 3.61 8.68 9.59
C ALA A 110 3.24 8.37 11.04
N ALA A 111 2.32 9.15 11.63
CA ALA A 111 1.83 8.92 12.99
C ALA A 111 1.19 7.53 13.15
N ARG A 112 0.36 7.11 12.18
CA ARG A 112 -0.26 5.78 12.20
C ARG A 112 0.76 4.65 11.99
N ALA A 113 1.83 4.90 11.24
CA ALA A 113 2.92 3.93 11.11
C ALA A 113 3.68 3.74 12.43
N LEU A 114 4.02 4.85 13.11
CA LEU A 114 4.64 4.81 14.45
C LEU A 114 3.73 4.09 15.45
N GLU A 115 2.44 4.41 15.46
CA GLU A 115 1.47 3.75 16.34
C GLU A 115 1.42 2.23 16.08
N MET A 116 1.50 1.80 14.81
CA MET A 116 1.58 0.37 14.48
C MET A 116 2.85 -0.27 15.05
N PHE A 117 4.02 0.37 14.91
CA PHE A 117 5.26 -0.13 15.51
C PHE A 117 5.13 -0.26 17.03
N ASP A 118 4.64 0.77 17.70
CA ASP A 118 4.52 0.82 19.16
C ASP A 118 3.56 -0.24 19.70
N ARG A 119 2.37 -0.34 19.10
CA ARG A 119 1.32 -1.25 19.57
C ARG A 119 1.61 -2.70 19.24
N THR A 120 2.20 -2.96 18.07
CA THR A 120 2.33 -4.34 17.58
C THR A 120 3.71 -4.94 17.76
N ARG A 121 4.73 -4.10 17.96
CA ARG A 121 6.15 -4.51 17.98
C ARG A 121 6.56 -5.28 16.72
N CYS A 122 5.86 -5.06 15.60
CA CYS A 122 6.25 -5.62 14.31
C CYS A 122 7.61 -5.05 13.86
N ALA A 123 8.35 -5.84 13.08
CA ALA A 123 9.66 -5.47 12.58
C ALA A 123 9.60 -4.48 11.39
N GLY A 124 8.42 -4.31 10.79
CA GLY A 124 8.21 -3.40 9.66
C GLY A 124 6.74 -3.10 9.45
N VAL A 125 6.45 -2.00 8.75
CA VAL A 125 5.08 -1.60 8.39
C VAL A 125 4.96 -1.57 6.86
N MET A 126 3.94 -2.23 6.34
CA MET A 126 3.60 -2.22 4.92
C MET A 126 2.41 -1.29 4.68
N ILE A 127 2.61 -0.29 3.81
CA ILE A 127 1.62 0.72 3.45
C ILE A 127 1.10 0.45 2.05
N GLY A 128 -0.22 0.43 1.89
CA GLY A 128 -0.91 0.21 0.61
C GLY A 128 -1.69 1.45 0.20
N GLN A 129 -2.98 1.50 0.57
CA GLN A 129 -3.89 2.58 0.18
C GLN A 129 -3.41 3.98 0.60
N GLY A 130 -2.72 4.09 1.75
CA GLY A 130 -2.14 5.35 2.24
C GLY A 130 -1.09 5.97 1.31
N ALA A 131 -0.47 5.19 0.41
CA ALA A 131 0.52 5.68 -0.55
C ALA A 131 -0.11 6.11 -1.89
N LEU A 132 -1.40 5.83 -2.13
CA LEU A 132 -2.06 6.16 -3.40
C LEU A 132 -2.27 7.67 -3.50
N GLY A 133 -1.55 8.31 -4.43
CA GLY A 133 -1.52 9.77 -4.55
C GLY A 133 -0.68 10.47 -3.46
N ASN A 134 0.00 9.69 -2.62
CA ASN A 134 0.82 10.14 -1.49
C ASN A 134 2.11 9.30 -1.40
N PRO A 135 2.96 9.28 -2.46
CA PRO A 135 4.22 8.51 -2.42
C PRO A 135 5.21 9.03 -1.37
N TRP A 136 5.09 10.30 -0.96
CA TRP A 136 5.93 10.89 0.08
C TRP A 136 5.64 10.38 1.49
N ILE A 137 4.59 9.57 1.70
CA ILE A 137 4.36 8.90 2.99
C ILE A 137 5.58 8.11 3.47
N PHE A 138 6.34 7.50 2.56
CA PHE A 138 7.51 6.70 2.94
C PHE A 138 8.64 7.56 3.51
N ARG A 139 8.89 8.74 2.95
CA ARG A 139 9.88 9.68 3.52
C ARG A 139 9.41 10.26 4.85
N GLN A 140 8.10 10.51 5.00
CA GLN A 140 7.52 11.02 6.24
C GLN A 140 7.63 10.00 7.37
N VAL A 141 7.36 8.72 7.07
CA VAL A 141 7.56 7.62 8.02
C VAL A 141 9.03 7.47 8.38
N ALA A 142 9.95 7.55 7.41
CA ALA A 142 11.38 7.50 7.67
C ALA A 142 11.85 8.65 8.57
N ALA A 143 11.39 9.88 8.31
CA ALA A 143 11.68 11.04 9.15
C ALA A 143 11.14 10.87 10.59
N ALA A 144 9.91 10.39 10.72
CA ALA A 144 9.29 10.13 12.02
C ALA A 144 10.06 9.07 12.83
N LEU A 145 10.52 7.99 12.18
CA LEU A 145 11.36 6.97 12.79
C LEU A 145 12.74 7.50 13.20
N ALA A 146 13.27 8.51 12.50
CA ALA A 146 14.50 9.21 12.85
C ALA A 146 14.32 10.27 13.95
N GLY A 147 13.10 10.49 14.45
CA GLY A 147 12.78 11.50 15.45
C GLY A 147 12.56 12.91 14.89
N ASP A 148 12.55 13.08 13.57
CA ASP A 148 12.27 14.35 12.90
C ASP A 148 10.75 14.51 12.67
N ASN A 149 10.05 14.87 13.74
CA ASN A 149 8.59 15.08 13.71
C ASN A 149 8.19 16.27 12.83
N ALA A 150 9.07 17.25 12.66
CA ALA A 150 8.80 18.42 11.82
C ALA A 150 8.75 18.00 10.34
N ALA A 151 9.77 17.27 9.87
CA ALA A 151 9.80 16.76 8.50
C ALA A 151 8.71 15.70 8.23
N ALA A 152 8.30 14.94 9.25
CA ALA A 152 7.21 13.98 9.12
C ALA A 152 5.82 14.61 8.93
N ALA A 153 5.60 15.80 9.52
CA ALA A 153 4.28 16.45 9.54
C ALA A 153 3.98 17.26 8.27
N VAL A 154 5.01 17.73 7.56
CA VAL A 154 4.83 18.66 6.45
C VAL A 154 4.62 17.88 5.13
N PRO A 155 3.50 18.12 4.40
CA PRO A 155 3.36 17.61 3.05
C PRO A 155 4.37 18.33 2.12
N PRO A 156 4.86 17.67 1.05
CA PRO A 156 5.72 18.33 0.08
C PRO A 156 5.07 19.60 -0.49
N PRO A 157 5.85 20.64 -0.80
CA PRO A 157 5.39 21.79 -1.56
C PRO A 157 4.71 21.37 -2.87
N LEU A 158 3.76 22.17 -3.35
CA LEU A 158 3.04 21.87 -4.60
C LEU A 158 3.99 21.60 -5.77
N ALA A 159 5.03 22.43 -5.92
CA ALA A 159 6.01 22.27 -6.99
C ALA A 159 6.67 20.88 -6.97
N GLU A 160 7.02 20.39 -5.78
CA GLU A 160 7.59 19.06 -5.60
C GLU A 160 6.56 17.97 -5.93
N ARG A 161 5.31 18.13 -5.49
CA ARG A 161 4.23 17.19 -5.80
C ARG A 161 4.02 17.06 -7.31
N PHE A 162 3.97 18.17 -8.04
CA PHE A 162 3.77 18.17 -9.49
C PHE A 162 4.99 17.68 -10.27
N ALA A 163 6.21 17.89 -9.75
CA ALA A 163 7.41 17.26 -10.30
C ALA A 163 7.32 15.73 -10.23
N VAL A 164 6.98 15.17 -9.06
CA VAL A 164 6.80 13.72 -8.87
C VAL A 164 5.66 13.17 -9.74
N ILE A 165 4.56 13.91 -9.90
CA ILE A 165 3.44 13.50 -10.76
C ILE A 165 3.89 13.41 -12.23
N THR A 166 4.66 14.40 -12.69
CA THR A 166 5.19 14.45 -14.07
C THR A 166 6.19 13.31 -14.30
N GLU A 167 7.11 13.07 -13.37
CA GLU A 167 8.06 11.95 -13.43
C GLU A 167 7.33 10.60 -13.50
N HIS A 168 6.31 10.39 -12.66
CA HIS A 168 5.50 9.17 -12.67
C HIS A 168 4.76 9.00 -14.01
N LEU A 169 4.21 10.08 -14.56
CA LEU A 169 3.55 10.06 -15.88
C LEU A 169 4.52 9.63 -16.99
N GLU A 170 5.71 10.22 -17.03
CA GLU A 170 6.73 9.93 -18.03
C GLU A 170 7.24 8.50 -17.92
N ALA A 171 7.55 8.04 -16.70
CA ALA A 171 7.97 6.67 -16.43
C ALA A 171 6.89 5.65 -16.86
N GLN A 172 5.62 5.95 -16.57
CA GLN A 172 4.51 5.08 -16.96
C GLN A 172 4.36 4.99 -18.48
N VAL A 173 4.49 6.11 -19.19
CA VAL A 173 4.45 6.15 -20.66
C VAL A 173 5.66 5.42 -21.25
N GLN A 174 6.85 5.61 -20.70
CA GLN A 174 8.07 4.92 -21.14
C GLN A 174 7.94 3.39 -20.98
N GLN A 175 7.35 2.93 -19.87
CA GLN A 175 7.23 1.49 -19.59
C GLN A 175 6.10 0.81 -20.38
N CYS A 176 4.95 1.47 -20.52
CA CYS A 176 3.74 0.84 -21.08
C CYS A 176 3.41 1.29 -22.52
N GLY A 177 4.13 2.25 -23.07
CA GLY A 177 3.78 2.97 -24.29
C GLY A 177 2.69 4.03 -24.03
N GLU A 178 2.65 5.08 -24.85
CA GLU A 178 1.81 6.26 -24.62
C GLU A 178 0.33 5.95 -24.39
N VAL A 179 -0.30 5.22 -25.32
CA VAL A 179 -1.74 4.94 -25.27
C VAL A 179 -2.14 4.23 -23.96
N ARG A 180 -1.35 3.24 -23.52
CA ARG A 180 -1.63 2.49 -22.30
C ARG A 180 -1.20 3.27 -21.06
N GLY A 181 -0.03 3.90 -21.10
CA GLY A 181 0.51 4.68 -19.98
C GLY A 181 -0.42 5.82 -19.59
N ILE A 182 -0.95 6.57 -20.56
CA ILE A 182 -1.94 7.63 -20.33
C ILE A 182 -3.21 7.08 -19.67
N LYS A 183 -3.76 5.99 -20.19
CA LYS A 183 -4.98 5.38 -19.62
C LYS A 183 -4.76 4.91 -18.19
N GLU A 184 -3.61 4.30 -17.91
CA GLU A 184 -3.26 3.85 -16.57
C GLU A 184 -3.03 5.03 -15.62
N MET A 185 -2.43 6.14 -16.07
CA MET A 185 -2.19 7.33 -15.24
C MET A 185 -3.43 8.06 -14.79
N ARG A 186 -4.54 8.00 -15.53
CA ARG A 186 -5.80 8.68 -15.14
C ARG A 186 -6.23 8.38 -13.71
N LYS A 187 -6.11 7.12 -13.27
CA LYS A 187 -6.46 6.72 -11.89
C LYS A 187 -5.46 7.26 -10.85
N HIS A 188 -4.18 7.31 -11.19
CA HIS A 188 -3.12 7.81 -10.31
C HIS A 188 -3.28 9.32 -10.12
N LEU A 189 -3.53 10.06 -11.20
CA LEU A 189 -3.83 11.49 -11.17
C LEU A 189 -5.07 11.80 -10.33
N ALA A 190 -6.12 11.00 -10.46
CA ALA A 190 -7.30 11.14 -9.60
C ALA A 190 -6.99 11.00 -8.09
N TRP A 191 -6.00 10.18 -7.72
CA TRP A 191 -5.52 10.07 -6.34
C TRP A 191 -4.68 11.27 -5.91
N TYR A 192 -3.73 11.71 -6.75
CA TYR A 192 -2.89 12.88 -6.46
C TYR A 192 -3.69 14.16 -6.27
N PHE A 193 -4.77 14.33 -7.03
CA PHE A 193 -5.60 15.53 -7.01
C PHE A 193 -6.62 15.52 -5.86
N LYS A 194 -6.76 14.42 -5.12
CA LYS A 194 -7.74 14.34 -4.03
C LYS A 194 -7.47 15.41 -2.99
N GLY A 195 -8.50 16.21 -2.66
CA GLY A 195 -8.42 17.28 -1.67
C GLY A 195 -7.87 18.62 -2.20
N LEU A 196 -7.43 18.68 -3.46
CA LEU A 196 -7.00 19.95 -4.07
C LEU A 196 -8.20 20.76 -4.61
N PRO A 197 -8.15 22.10 -4.56
CA PRO A 197 -9.10 22.97 -5.27
C PRO A 197 -9.22 22.60 -6.76
N GLY A 198 -10.41 22.71 -7.35
CA GLY A 198 -10.62 22.44 -8.78
C GLY A 198 -10.44 20.98 -9.23
N ALA A 199 -10.17 20.04 -8.32
CA ALA A 199 -9.80 18.66 -8.66
C ALA A 199 -10.85 17.91 -9.49
N ALA A 200 -12.14 18.19 -9.30
CA ALA A 200 -13.21 17.52 -10.06
C ALA A 200 -13.13 17.84 -11.56
N GLN A 201 -13.03 19.12 -11.90
CA GLN A 201 -12.88 19.59 -13.28
C GLN A 201 -11.60 19.02 -13.92
N HIS A 202 -10.49 19.03 -13.20
CA HIS A 202 -9.21 18.54 -13.70
C HIS A 202 -9.20 17.03 -13.91
N ARG A 203 -9.89 16.25 -13.07
CA ARG A 203 -10.10 14.81 -13.31
C ARG A 203 -10.87 14.55 -14.61
N ASP A 204 -11.88 15.37 -14.91
CA ASP A 204 -12.66 15.23 -16.15
C ASP A 204 -11.81 15.53 -17.39
N LEU A 205 -10.95 16.55 -17.33
CA LEU A 205 -10.01 16.88 -18.39
C LEU A 205 -8.97 15.76 -18.60
N VAL A 206 -8.38 15.24 -17.53
CA VAL A 206 -7.43 14.12 -17.56
C VAL A 206 -8.04 12.88 -18.21
N ASN A 207 -9.32 12.60 -17.95
CA ASN A 207 -10.01 11.45 -18.54
C ASN A 207 -10.19 11.55 -20.06
N ARG A 208 -10.12 12.76 -20.63
CA ARG A 208 -10.25 13.02 -22.07
C ARG A 208 -8.91 13.06 -22.80
N GLN A 209 -7.79 13.22 -22.09
CA GLN A 209 -6.46 13.27 -22.72
C GLN A 209 -6.00 11.92 -23.25
N THR A 210 -5.35 11.93 -24.41
CA THR A 210 -4.85 10.73 -25.09
C THR A 210 -3.36 10.75 -25.37
N THR A 211 -2.68 11.88 -25.14
CA THR A 211 -1.25 12.08 -25.41
C THR A 211 -0.49 12.50 -24.16
N LEU A 212 0.81 12.22 -24.13
CA LEU A 212 1.74 12.67 -23.09
C LEU A 212 1.82 14.18 -23.06
N ALA A 213 2.03 14.82 -24.22
CA ALA A 213 2.12 16.27 -24.31
C ALA A 213 0.85 16.97 -23.79
N GLY A 214 -0.34 16.46 -24.13
CA GLY A 214 -1.60 17.02 -23.65
C GLY A 214 -1.79 16.82 -22.13
N MET A 215 -1.34 15.69 -21.59
CA MET A 215 -1.37 15.45 -20.15
C MET A 215 -0.39 16.37 -19.39
N GLN A 216 0.83 16.57 -19.91
CA GLN A 216 1.81 17.50 -19.33
C GLN A 216 1.30 18.95 -19.35
N GLN A 217 0.65 19.37 -20.43
CA GLN A 217 0.01 20.69 -20.51
C GLN A 217 -1.10 20.86 -19.46
N LEU A 218 -1.96 19.85 -19.27
CA LEU A 218 -2.98 19.88 -18.22
C LEU A 218 -2.36 19.95 -16.82
N LEU A 219 -1.28 19.22 -16.55
CA LEU A 219 -0.59 19.28 -15.26
C LEU A 219 0.00 20.66 -15.01
N CYS A 220 0.63 21.26 -16.02
CA CYS A 220 1.18 22.61 -15.94
C CYS A 220 0.07 23.65 -15.68
N SER A 221 -1.03 23.60 -16.44
CA SER A 221 -2.19 24.47 -16.22
C SER A 221 -2.74 24.32 -14.81
N TYR A 222 -2.89 23.08 -14.33
CA TYR A 222 -3.46 22.83 -13.02
C TYR A 222 -2.57 23.35 -11.89
N PHE A 223 -1.26 23.16 -12.03
CA PHE A 223 -0.28 23.70 -11.10
C PHE A 223 -0.41 25.23 -10.99
N HIS A 224 -0.51 25.92 -12.12
CA HIS A 224 -0.68 27.38 -12.15
C HIS A 224 -2.01 27.84 -11.53
N ASP A 225 -3.11 27.13 -11.81
CA ASP A 225 -4.41 27.41 -11.19
C ASP A 225 -4.33 27.31 -9.66
N LEU A 226 -3.61 26.31 -9.15
CA LEU A 226 -3.42 26.10 -7.71
C LEU A 226 -2.51 27.15 -7.08
N GLU A 227 -1.45 27.60 -7.75
CA GLU A 227 -0.58 28.67 -7.27
C GLU A 227 -1.31 30.01 -7.16
N ASN A 228 -2.23 30.30 -8.09
CA ASN A 228 -3.02 31.52 -8.08
C ASN A 228 -4.27 31.44 -7.17
N GLU A 229 -4.53 30.30 -6.54
CA GLU A 229 -5.73 30.09 -5.74
C GLU A 229 -5.60 30.80 -4.37
N PRO A 230 -6.50 31.75 -4.04
CA PRO A 230 -6.40 32.54 -2.80
C PRO A 230 -6.41 31.70 -1.51
N ARG A 231 -7.07 30.53 -1.56
CA ARG A 231 -7.21 29.63 -0.40
C ARG A 231 -5.95 28.85 -0.06
N MET A 232 -4.97 28.75 -0.96
CA MET A 232 -3.71 28.05 -0.68
C MET A 232 -2.69 28.93 0.07
N HIS A 233 -2.91 30.24 0.14
CA HIS A 233 -2.10 31.19 0.91
C HIS A 233 -2.48 31.25 2.40
N MET A 234 -3.47 30.46 2.84
CA MET A 234 -4.04 30.51 4.20
C MET A 234 -3.82 29.22 5.01
N GLN A 235 -2.95 28.32 4.54
CA GLN A 235 -2.49 27.14 5.27
C GLN A 235 -0.96 27.14 5.36
N ILE A 236 -0.43 28.10 6.11
CA ILE A 236 0.92 28.05 6.71
C ILE A 236 0.71 28.07 8.22
#